data_AF-A0A0C2TRS6-F1
#
_entry.id   AF-A0A0C2TRS6-F1
#
_cell.length_a   1.000
_cell.length_b   1.000
_cell.length_c   1.000
_cell.angle_alpha   90.00
_cell.angle_beta   90.00
_cell.angle_gamma   90.00
#
_symmetry.space_group_name_H-M   'P 1'
#
loop_
_entity.id
_entity.type
_entity.pdbx_description
1 polymer ?
#
loop_
_entity_poly.entity_id
_entity_poly.type
_entity_poly.pdbx_seq_one_letter_code
_entity_poly.pdbx_strand_id
1 'polypeptide(L)'
;MQTNGNGDGKKGPRKTSTPFKRVDPLKVSVDVVTDNRYETKAGPSNDYGQRAHRDLIVTRGAGFRKEKNKKKRGSYRGGEITMQSHSFKFTD
;
A
#
# COMPACT_ATOMS: atom_id res chain seq x y z
N MET A 1 -41.96 -8.53 -52.70
CA MET A 1 -41.71 -8.03 -51.33
C MET A 1 -40.41 -8.65 -50.86
N GLN A 2 -39.35 -7.86 -50.68
CA GLN A 2 -38.06 -8.33 -50.16
C GLN A 2 -38.04 -8.12 -48.65
N THR A 3 -37.78 -9.18 -47.87
CA THR A 3 -37.56 -9.09 -46.42
C THR A 3 -36.10 -9.40 -46.11
N ASN A 4 -35.35 -8.37 -45.70
CA ASN A 4 -33.97 -8.53 -45.24
C ASN A 4 -33.95 -9.27 -43.90
N GLY A 5 -33.42 -10.49 -43.89
CA GLY A 5 -33.12 -11.23 -42.66
C GLY A 5 -31.82 -10.70 -42.03
N ASN A 6 -31.93 -9.93 -40.95
CA ASN A 6 -30.80 -9.59 -40.10
C ASN A 6 -30.47 -10.79 -39.20
N GLY A 7 -29.29 -11.38 -39.37
CA GLY A 7 -28.81 -12.48 -38.55
C GLY A 7 -28.50 -12.02 -37.12
N ASP A 8 -29.30 -12.48 -36.17
CA ASP A 8 -29.07 -12.35 -34.72
C ASP A 8 -27.91 -13.25 -34.26
N GLY A 9 -26.68 -12.85 -34.61
CA GLY A 9 -25.47 -13.37 -33.98
C GLY A 9 -25.40 -12.86 -32.54
N LYS A 10 -25.80 -13.69 -31.56
CA LYS A 10 -25.67 -13.40 -30.13
C LYS A 10 -24.23 -13.01 -29.79
N LYS A 11 -23.97 -11.70 -29.66
CA LYS A 11 -22.68 -11.19 -29.16
C LYS A 11 -22.55 -11.61 -27.70
N GLY A 12 -21.50 -12.38 -27.40
CA GLY A 12 -21.19 -12.82 -26.04
C GLY A 12 -21.06 -11.66 -25.05
N PRO A 13 -21.10 -11.94 -23.74
CA PRO A 13 -21.11 -10.91 -22.71
C PRO A 13 -19.88 -10.00 -22.84
N ARG A 14 -20.12 -8.69 -22.92
CA ARG A 14 -19.05 -7.68 -22.98
C ARG A 14 -18.25 -7.76 -21.69
N LYS A 15 -16.96 -8.08 -21.77
CA LYS A 15 -16.05 -8.02 -20.62
C LYS A 15 -16.03 -6.59 -20.09
N THR A 16 -16.37 -6.42 -18.82
CA THR A 16 -16.27 -5.15 -18.10
C THR A 16 -14.79 -4.74 -18.10
N SER A 17 -14.49 -3.52 -18.53
CA SER A 17 -13.12 -3.00 -18.49
C SER A 17 -12.69 -2.89 -17.03
N THR A 18 -11.83 -3.81 -16.59
CA THR A 18 -11.22 -3.74 -15.27
C THR A 18 -10.01 -2.82 -15.32
N PRO A 19 -9.81 -1.94 -14.31
CA PRO A 19 -8.63 -1.09 -14.25
C PRO A 19 -7.37 -1.96 -14.19
N PHE A 20 -6.28 -1.46 -14.77
CA PHE A 20 -4.98 -2.13 -14.70
C PHE A 20 -4.56 -2.33 -13.24
N LYS A 21 -4.18 -3.56 -12.90
CA LYS A 21 -3.64 -3.93 -11.59
C LYS A 21 -2.20 -4.38 -11.79
N ARG A 22 -1.28 -3.85 -10.98
CA ARG A 22 0.14 -4.23 -11.01
C ARG A 22 0.40 -5.64 -10.48
N VAL A 23 -0.53 -6.17 -9.68
CA VAL A 23 -0.37 -7.43 -8.95
C VAL A 23 -1.67 -8.23 -9.08
N ASP A 24 -1.55 -9.51 -9.41
CA ASP A 24 -2.67 -10.45 -9.43
C ASP A 24 -3.03 -10.84 -7.99
N PRO A 25 -4.23 -10.50 -7.49
CA PRO A 25 -4.60 -10.76 -6.09
C PRO A 25 -4.70 -12.26 -5.77
N LEU A 26 -4.89 -13.12 -6.78
CA LEU A 26 -4.97 -14.58 -6.60
C LEU A 26 -3.61 -15.24 -6.41
N LYS A 27 -2.52 -14.57 -6.81
CA LYS A 27 -1.15 -15.12 -6.76
C LYS A 27 -0.39 -14.67 -5.52
N VAL A 28 -0.99 -13.84 -4.67
CA VAL A 28 -0.32 -13.22 -3.53
C VAL A 28 -1.00 -13.61 -2.23
N SER A 29 -0.19 -14.02 -1.24
CA SER A 29 -0.69 -14.28 0.11
C SER A 29 -1.30 -13.02 0.72
N VAL A 30 -2.55 -13.15 1.16
CA VAL A 30 -3.34 -12.06 1.74
C VAL A 30 -2.72 -11.54 3.04
N ASP A 31 -2.09 -12.42 3.81
CA ASP A 31 -1.50 -12.09 5.11
C ASP A 31 -0.34 -11.09 4.99
N VAL A 32 0.35 -11.09 3.85
CA VAL A 32 1.52 -10.22 3.63
C VAL A 32 1.13 -8.82 3.14
N VAL A 33 -0.03 -8.67 2.52
CA VAL A 33 -0.43 -7.42 1.82
C VAL A 33 -1.50 -6.64 2.58
N THR A 34 -2.18 -7.27 3.55
CA THR A 34 -3.31 -6.65 4.23
C THR A 34 -2.93 -5.65 5.30
N ASP A 35 -1.87 -5.90 6.08
CA ASP A 35 -1.49 -5.02 7.18
C ASP A 35 -0.25 -4.16 6.84
N ASN A 36 -0.50 -2.87 6.62
CA ASN A 36 0.51 -1.85 6.32
C ASN A 36 0.99 -1.08 7.56
N ARG A 37 0.66 -1.54 8.78
CA ARG A 37 1.12 -0.89 10.01
C ARG A 37 2.64 -1.00 10.15
N TYR A 38 3.23 -0.05 10.87
CA TYR A 38 4.66 -0.12 11.18
C TYR A 38 4.97 -1.34 12.08
N GLU A 39 4.04 -1.77 12.92
CA GLU A 39 4.22 -2.91 13.85
C GLU A 39 4.38 -4.26 13.14
N THR A 40 3.80 -4.42 11.96
CA THR A 40 3.92 -5.64 11.15
C THR A 40 5.18 -5.69 10.30
N LYS A 41 5.93 -4.58 10.23
CA LYS A 41 7.23 -4.54 9.58
C LYS A 41 8.19 -5.45 10.35
N ALA A 42 8.73 -6.47 9.68
CA ALA A 42 9.92 -7.15 10.16
C ALA A 42 11.08 -6.12 10.17
N GLY A 43 11.60 -5.75 11.33
CA GLY A 43 12.66 -4.74 11.43
C GLY A 43 13.18 -4.52 12.85
N PRO A 44 14.29 -3.78 13.02
CA PRO A 44 14.91 -3.61 14.32
C PRO A 44 14.04 -2.81 15.30
N SER A 45 13.95 -3.30 16.54
CA SER A 45 13.13 -2.71 17.62
C SER A 45 13.76 -1.49 18.32
N ASN A 46 14.64 -0.74 17.65
CA ASN A 46 15.15 0.56 18.12
C ASN A 46 15.65 1.44 16.96
N ASP A 47 15.11 1.23 15.76
CA ASP A 47 15.51 1.97 14.57
C ASP A 47 14.90 3.38 14.53
N TYR A 48 15.38 4.18 13.58
CA TYR A 48 14.88 5.54 13.34
C TYR A 48 13.37 5.59 13.05
N GLY A 49 12.83 4.56 12.40
CA GLY A 49 11.41 4.47 12.06
C GLY A 49 10.52 4.18 13.27
N GLN A 50 10.95 3.30 14.18
CA GLN A 50 10.14 2.87 15.31
C GLN A 50 9.96 4.00 16.33
N ARG A 51 11.01 4.77 16.59
CA ARG A 51 10.92 5.97 17.42
C ARG A 51 9.98 7.02 16.81
N ALA A 52 10.01 7.18 15.49
CA ALA A 52 9.14 8.11 14.78
C ALA A 52 7.69 7.62 14.83
N HIS A 53 7.47 6.32 14.67
CA HIS A 53 6.16 5.70 14.83
C HIS A 53 5.59 5.96 16.22
N ARG A 54 6.34 5.66 17.30
CA ARG A 54 5.91 5.89 18.69
C ARG A 54 5.51 7.35 18.95
N ASP A 55 6.28 8.30 18.42
CA ASP A 55 6.02 9.72 18.61
C ASP A 55 4.80 10.22 17.82
N LEU A 56 4.62 9.75 16.58
CA LEU A 56 3.66 10.34 15.65
C LEU A 56 2.32 9.59 15.59
N ILE A 57 2.27 8.32 15.97
CA ILE A 57 1.06 7.47 15.87
C ILE A 57 -0.11 8.02 16.70
N VAL A 58 0.19 8.70 17.81
CA VAL A 58 -0.81 9.30 18.70
C VAL A 58 -1.48 10.54 18.10
N THR A 59 -0.90 11.11 17.05
CA THR A 59 -1.36 12.36 16.44
C THR A 59 -2.06 12.11 15.11
N ARG A 60 -3.09 12.91 14.81
CA ARG A 60 -3.83 12.86 13.54
C ARG A 60 -4.05 14.26 12.97
N GLY A 61 -4.31 14.34 11.66
CA GLY A 61 -4.71 15.58 10.97
C GLY A 61 -3.72 16.74 11.14
N ALA A 62 -4.25 17.91 11.50
CA ALA A 62 -3.43 19.12 11.70
C ALA A 62 -2.41 18.98 12.85
N GLY A 63 -2.76 18.21 13.89
CA GLY A 63 -1.86 17.91 15.02
C GLY A 63 -0.62 17.13 14.58
N PHE A 64 -0.80 16.14 13.69
CA PHE A 64 0.31 15.39 13.11
C PHE A 64 1.30 16.29 12.37
N ARG A 65 0.80 17.24 11.56
CA ARG A 65 1.67 18.18 10.85
C ARG A 65 2.51 19.03 11.80
N LYS A 66 1.91 19.53 12.89
CA LYS A 66 2.61 20.32 13.91
C LYS A 66 3.67 19.50 14.63
N GLU A 67 3.30 18.32 15.13
CA GLU A 67 4.23 17.45 15.89
C GLU A 67 5.39 16.97 15.03
N LYS A 68 5.11 16.55 13.79
CA LYS A 68 6.14 16.20 12.80
C LYS A 68 7.13 17.35 12.58
N ASN A 69 6.62 18.57 12.36
CA ASN A 69 7.48 19.73 12.11
C ASN A 69 8.30 20.11 13.35
N LYS A 70 7.73 19.98 14.56
CA LYS A 70 8.44 20.19 15.83
C LYS A 70 9.60 19.21 15.99
N LYS A 71 9.35 17.91 15.77
CA LYS A 71 10.38 16.86 15.84
C LYS A 71 11.46 17.05 14.77
N LYS A 72 11.08 17.42 13.53
CA LYS A 72 12.01 17.72 12.42
C LYS A 72 12.94 18.92 12.71
N ARG A 73 12.47 19.96 13.39
CA ARG A 73 13.19 21.25 13.51
C ARG A 73 14.38 21.25 14.48
N GLY A 74 14.59 20.20 15.27
CA GLY A 74 15.83 20.15 16.06
C GLY A 74 15.93 19.13 17.19
N SER A 75 14.88 18.35 17.50
CA SER A 75 14.93 17.38 18.61
C SER A 75 14.91 15.92 18.19
N TYR A 76 14.67 15.59 16.92
CA TYR A 76 14.63 14.20 16.52
C TYR A 76 16.02 13.64 16.18
N ARG A 77 16.70 13.15 17.22
CA ARG A 77 17.93 12.33 17.16
C ARG A 77 17.58 10.86 17.43
N GLY A 78 16.71 10.26 16.62
CA GLY A 78 16.11 8.97 16.96
C GLY A 78 16.73 7.80 16.21
N GLY A 79 17.44 6.90 16.91
CA GLY A 79 17.70 5.52 16.46
C GLY A 79 18.73 5.34 15.35
N GLU A 80 19.11 4.07 15.11
CA GLU A 80 20.02 3.70 14.03
C GLU A 80 19.30 3.76 12.67
N ILE A 81 20.02 4.24 11.65
CA ILE A 81 19.55 4.22 10.26
C ILE A 81 20.09 2.93 9.63
N THR A 82 19.23 1.93 9.52
CA THR A 82 19.55 0.68 8.83
C THR A 82 19.43 0.86 7.30
N MET A 83 20.36 0.25 6.55
CA MET A 83 20.32 0.19 5.08
C MET A 83 19.59 -1.07 4.58
N GLN A 84 19.04 -1.90 5.48
CA GLN A 84 18.33 -3.11 5.12
C GLN A 84 16.97 -2.81 4.47
N SER A 85 16.65 -3.57 3.41
CA SER A 85 15.31 -3.54 2.82
C SER A 85 14.37 -4.48 3.58
N HIS A 86 13.20 -3.96 3.93
CA HIS A 86 12.12 -4.70 4.58
C HIS A 86 10.90 -4.83 3.65
N SER A 87 11.12 -4.68 2.33
CA SER A 87 10.08 -4.80 1.31
C SER A 87 9.78 -6.27 0.99
N PHE A 88 8.52 -6.59 0.73
CA PHE A 88 8.15 -7.89 0.16
C PHE A 88 8.60 -7.98 -1.31
N LYS A 89 9.30 -9.06 -1.67
CA LYS A 89 9.66 -9.38 -3.05
C LYS A 89 8.65 -10.38 -3.62
N PHE A 90 8.01 -10.02 -4.72
CA PHE A 90 7.19 -10.95 -5.49
C PHE A 90 8.11 -11.88 -6.27
N THR A 91 7.81 -13.18 -6.27
CA THR A 91 8.63 -14.19 -6.94
C THR A 91 8.37 -14.28 -8.45
N ASP A 92 7.25 -13.72 -8.92
CA ASP A 92 6.60 -14.04 -10.21
C ASP A 92 6.21 -15.53 -10.35
#